data_AF-A0A1L5KJ55-F1
#
_entry.id   AF-A0A1L5KJ55-F1
#
_cell.length_a   1.000
_cell.length_b   1.000
_cell.length_c   1.000
_cell.angle_alpha   90.00
_cell.angle_beta   90.00
_cell.angle_gamma   90.00
#
_symmetry.space_group_name_H-M   'P 1'
#
loop_
_entity.id
_entity.type
_entity.pdbx_description
1 polymer ?
#
loop_
_entity_poly.entity_id
_entity_poly.type
_entity_poly.pdbx_seq_one_letter_code
_entity_poly.pdbx_strand_id
1 'polypeptide(L)'
;MMPEEYRKKMRNVIYGCDICQLVCPYNKGKDFHFHEEMEPKIEEVYPKLAPLLTISNKEFKQQFGHLAGSWRGKKPLQRNALIALANLGGREAIPQIILCLNDQRPVIRGTAAWSLGQLAKREPEQSLEALNYLLSVETEEEVIEEAQKAIHLLTSK
;
A
#
# COMPACT_ATOMS: atom_id res chain seq x y z
N MET A 1 3.55 12.68 0.54
CA MET A 1 3.00 11.28 0.69
C MET A 1 1.66 11.27 1.46
N MET A 2 1.12 10.11 1.89
CA MET A 2 0.02 10.12 2.89
C MET A 2 0.59 10.58 4.25
N PRO A 3 -0.02 11.56 4.94
CA PRO A 3 0.43 11.96 6.28
C PRO A 3 0.41 10.76 7.24
N GLU A 4 1.43 10.67 8.10
CA GLU A 4 1.69 9.48 8.91
C GLU A 4 0.53 9.11 9.85
N GLU A 5 -0.15 10.11 10.41
CA GLU A 5 -1.30 9.96 11.30
C GLU A 5 -2.48 9.17 10.69
N TYR A 6 -2.57 9.09 9.36
CA TYR A 6 -3.62 8.35 8.65
C TYR A 6 -3.19 6.95 8.22
N ARG A 7 -1.89 6.67 8.12
CA ARG A 7 -1.37 5.40 7.56
C ARG A 7 -1.90 4.18 8.31
N LYS A 8 -1.84 4.20 9.65
CA LYS A 8 -2.39 3.12 10.49
C LYS A 8 -3.92 3.08 10.51
N LYS A 9 -4.59 4.23 10.41
CA LYS A 9 -6.07 4.33 10.47
C LYS A 9 -6.76 3.68 9.27
N MET A 10 -6.09 3.64 8.11
CA MET A 10 -6.61 3.00 6.90
C MET A 10 -6.71 1.47 7.00
N ARG A 11 -5.98 0.83 7.94
CA ARG A 11 -5.86 -0.64 8.04
C ARG A 11 -5.50 -1.24 6.67
N ASN A 12 -6.39 -2.05 6.09
CA ASN A 12 -6.24 -2.70 4.79
C ASN A 12 -7.22 -2.19 3.72
N VAL A 13 -7.94 -1.09 3.98
CA VAL A 13 -8.92 -0.51 3.05
C VAL A 13 -8.20 0.39 2.05
N ILE A 14 -7.86 -0.15 0.88
CA ILE A 14 -7.02 0.57 -0.09
C ILE A 14 -7.76 1.58 -0.97
N TYR A 15 -9.09 1.61 -0.93
CA TYR A 15 -9.94 2.60 -1.60
C TYR A 15 -11.24 2.80 -0.81
N GLY A 16 -11.69 4.06 -0.69
CA GLY A 16 -12.92 4.38 0.04
C GLY A 16 -12.81 4.20 1.57
N CYS A 17 -13.95 4.28 2.25
CA CYS A 17 -14.10 3.96 3.67
C CYS A 17 -15.59 3.85 4.00
N ASP A 18 -16.02 2.68 4.46
CA ASP A 18 -17.43 2.44 4.80
C ASP A 18 -17.68 2.36 6.30
N ILE A 19 -16.69 2.70 7.14
CA ILE A 19 -16.79 2.55 8.61
C ILE A 19 -18.04 3.26 9.16
N CYS A 20 -18.32 4.49 8.72
CA CYS A 20 -19.50 5.23 9.17
C CYS A 20 -20.83 4.58 8.74
N GLN A 21 -20.85 3.90 7.60
CA GLN A 21 -22.01 3.16 7.12
C GLN A 21 -22.16 1.82 7.83
N LEU A 22 -21.07 1.09 8.06
CA LEU A 22 -21.05 -0.22 8.72
C LEU A 22 -21.53 -0.16 10.17
N VAL A 23 -21.23 0.93 10.90
CA VAL A 23 -21.67 1.11 12.29
C VAL A 23 -23.07 1.71 12.42
N CYS A 24 -23.68 2.15 11.32
CA CYS A 24 -24.95 2.84 11.34
C CYS A 24 -26.11 1.87 11.67
N PRO A 25 -26.92 2.12 12.73
CA PRO A 25 -28.05 1.26 13.06
C PRO A 25 -29.09 1.14 11.94
N TYR A 26 -29.25 2.19 11.12
CA TYR A 26 -30.18 2.21 9.99
C TYR A 26 -29.75 1.31 8.83
N ASN A 27 -28.46 0.97 8.73
CA ASN A 27 -27.93 0.06 7.73
C ASN A 27 -27.96 -1.41 8.18
N LYS A 28 -28.39 -1.70 9.41
CA LYS A 28 -28.45 -3.07 9.91
C LYS A 28 -29.41 -3.92 9.06
N GLY A 29 -28.89 -5.02 8.50
CA GLY A 29 -29.64 -5.94 7.64
C GLY A 29 -29.98 -5.35 6.26
N LYS A 30 -29.32 -4.27 5.84
CA LYS A 30 -29.46 -3.70 4.49
C LYS A 30 -28.39 -4.29 3.59
N ASP A 31 -28.78 -5.27 2.78
CA ASP A 31 -27.95 -5.95 1.80
C ASP A 31 -28.81 -6.24 0.57
N PHE A 32 -28.63 -5.45 -0.50
CA PHE A 32 -29.52 -5.43 -1.66
C PHE A 32 -28.75 -5.77 -2.93
N HIS A 33 -29.25 -6.77 -3.65
CA HIS A 33 -28.63 -7.31 -4.86
C HIS A 33 -29.58 -7.16 -6.05
N PHE A 34 -29.87 -5.91 -6.43
CA PHE A 34 -30.83 -5.60 -7.51
C PHE A 34 -30.20 -5.61 -8.91
N HIS A 35 -28.87 -5.55 -9.00
CA HIS A 35 -28.11 -5.36 -10.24
C HIS A 35 -26.97 -6.37 -10.29
N GLU A 36 -27.04 -7.32 -11.23
CA GLU A 36 -26.03 -8.38 -11.39
C GLU A 36 -24.65 -7.78 -11.71
N GLU A 37 -24.59 -6.69 -12.46
CA GLU A 37 -23.36 -5.98 -12.81
C GLU A 37 -22.68 -5.28 -11.62
N MET A 38 -23.38 -5.13 -10.48
CA MET A 38 -22.83 -4.58 -9.24
C MET A 38 -22.34 -5.66 -8.27
N GLU A 39 -22.50 -6.95 -8.61
CA GLU A 39 -22.00 -8.04 -7.77
C GLU A 39 -20.47 -8.00 -7.68
N PRO A 40 -19.90 -8.04 -6.46
CA PRO A 40 -18.47 -7.93 -6.28
C PRO A 40 -17.75 -9.22 -6.68
N LYS A 41 -16.77 -9.11 -7.58
CA LYS A 41 -15.80 -10.18 -7.82
C LYS A 41 -14.71 -10.11 -6.77
N ILE A 42 -14.51 -11.19 -6.01
CA ILE A 42 -13.61 -11.23 -4.85
C ILE A 42 -12.19 -10.79 -5.23
N GLU A 43 -11.69 -11.22 -6.38
CA GLU A 43 -10.35 -10.91 -6.87
C GLU A 43 -10.15 -9.42 -7.20
N GLU A 44 -11.25 -8.68 -7.38
CA GLU A 44 -11.27 -7.26 -7.73
C GLU A 44 -11.52 -6.38 -6.49
N VAL A 45 -12.41 -6.80 -5.57
CA VAL A 45 -12.73 -6.03 -4.36
C VAL A 45 -11.82 -6.36 -3.16
N TYR A 46 -11.23 -7.55 -3.14
CA TYR A 46 -10.23 -8.00 -2.15
C TYR A 46 -8.97 -8.55 -2.84
N PRO A 47 -8.28 -7.73 -3.65
CA PRO A 47 -7.12 -8.19 -4.41
C PRO A 47 -5.95 -8.53 -3.48
N LYS A 48 -5.11 -9.49 -3.90
CA LYS A 48 -3.82 -9.73 -3.25
C LYS A 48 -2.96 -8.45 -3.33
N LEU A 49 -2.48 -7.98 -2.19
CA LEU A 49 -1.75 -6.70 -2.11
C LEU A 49 -0.35 -6.77 -2.73
N ALA A 50 0.41 -7.86 -2.50
CA ALA A 50 1.77 -7.98 -3.00
C ALA A 50 1.86 -7.96 -4.55
N PRO A 51 1.03 -8.71 -5.31
CA PRO A 51 0.99 -8.59 -6.77
C PRO A 51 0.62 -7.19 -7.27
N LEU A 52 -0.19 -6.44 -6.51
CA LEU A 52 -0.59 -5.08 -6.90
C LEU A 52 0.60 -4.10 -6.92
N LEU A 53 1.65 -4.35 -6.13
CA LEU A 53 2.85 -3.50 -6.07
C LEU A 53 3.58 -3.39 -7.41
N THR A 54 3.61 -4.47 -8.19
CA THR A 54 4.34 -4.56 -9.46
C THR A 54 3.45 -4.65 -10.69
N ILE A 55 2.12 -4.49 -10.52
CA ILE A 55 1.16 -4.59 -11.63
C ILE A 55 1.50 -3.60 -12.76
N SER A 56 1.45 -4.04 -14.02
CA SER A 56 1.61 -3.16 -15.17
C SER A 56 0.39 -2.25 -15.37
N ASN A 57 0.54 -1.18 -16.16
CA ASN A 57 -0.63 -0.35 -16.53
C ASN A 57 -1.67 -1.13 -17.34
N LYS A 58 -1.21 -2.06 -18.18
CA LYS A 58 -2.07 -2.90 -19.02
C LYS A 58 -2.90 -3.84 -18.16
N GLU A 59 -2.26 -4.59 -17.27
CA GLU A 59 -2.95 -5.52 -16.34
C GLU A 59 -3.89 -4.76 -15.41
N PHE A 60 -3.48 -3.61 -14.88
CA PHE A 60 -4.35 -2.80 -14.03
C PHE A 60 -5.62 -2.35 -14.75
N LYS A 61 -5.49 -1.86 -16.00
CA LYS A 61 -6.65 -1.44 -16.80
C LYS A 61 -7.55 -2.62 -17.14
N GLN A 62 -6.97 -3.78 -17.45
CA GLN A 62 -7.72 -4.99 -17.77
C GLN A 62 -8.51 -5.50 -16.57
N GLN A 63 -7.89 -5.55 -15.39
CA GLN A 63 -8.50 -6.12 -14.19
C GLN A 63 -9.42 -5.12 -13.48
N PHE A 64 -8.97 -3.88 -13.25
CA PHE A 64 -9.66 -2.92 -12.39
C PHE A 64 -10.30 -1.75 -13.16
N GLY A 65 -10.03 -1.60 -14.46
CA GLY A 65 -10.36 -0.38 -15.22
C GLY A 65 -11.85 -0.08 -15.37
N HIS A 66 -12.72 -1.05 -15.12
CA HIS A 66 -14.17 -0.88 -15.14
C HIS A 66 -14.74 -0.45 -13.78
N LEU A 67 -13.96 -0.54 -12.70
CA LEU A 67 -14.38 -0.14 -11.36
C LEU A 67 -14.23 1.37 -11.19
N ALA A 68 -15.16 1.99 -10.45
CA ALA A 68 -15.07 3.40 -10.07
C ALA A 68 -13.74 3.74 -9.35
N GLY A 69 -13.20 2.78 -8.58
CA GLY A 69 -11.93 2.93 -7.87
C GLY A 69 -10.70 3.16 -8.76
N SER A 70 -10.80 2.87 -10.05
CA SER A 70 -9.68 2.99 -10.99
C SER A 70 -9.48 4.40 -11.57
N TRP A 71 -10.36 5.35 -11.27
CA TRP A 71 -10.39 6.66 -11.94
C TRP A 71 -9.11 7.52 -11.81
N ARG A 72 -8.33 7.33 -10.74
CA ARG A 72 -7.01 7.98 -10.54
C ARG A 72 -5.82 7.10 -10.95
N GLY A 73 -6.08 5.99 -11.63
CA GLY A 73 -5.11 4.98 -11.99
C GLY A 73 -4.54 4.20 -10.79
N LYS A 74 -3.54 3.38 -11.05
CA LYS A 74 -2.98 2.45 -10.06
C LYS A 74 -2.17 3.10 -8.94
N LYS A 75 -1.61 4.30 -9.15
CA LYS A 75 -0.64 4.91 -8.23
C LYS A 75 -1.18 5.05 -6.79
N PRO A 76 -2.38 5.59 -6.53
CA PRO A 76 -2.91 5.68 -5.16
C PRO A 76 -3.17 4.31 -4.53
N LEU A 77 -3.64 3.34 -5.32
CA LEU A 77 -3.93 1.98 -4.86
C LEU A 77 -2.64 1.23 -4.50
N GLN A 78 -1.58 1.39 -5.30
CA GLN A 78 -0.25 0.82 -5.00
C GLN A 78 0.35 1.43 -3.73
N ARG A 79 0.29 2.76 -3.58
CA ARG A 79 0.69 3.44 -2.33
C ARG A 79 -0.09 2.88 -1.13
N ASN A 80 -1.40 2.74 -1.27
CA ASN A 80 -2.24 2.23 -0.20
C ASN A 80 -1.98 0.75 0.09
N ALA A 81 -1.63 -0.05 -0.92
CA ALA A 81 -1.26 -1.46 -0.76
C ALA A 81 0.04 -1.62 0.04
N LEU A 82 1.04 -0.77 -0.19
CA LEU A 82 2.26 -0.72 0.64
C LEU A 82 1.89 -0.48 2.12
N ILE A 83 1.05 0.53 2.37
CA ILE A 83 0.61 0.87 3.72
C ILE A 83 -0.20 -0.28 4.35
N ALA A 84 -1.10 -0.89 3.59
CA ALA A 84 -1.92 -2.01 4.03
C ALA A 84 -1.06 -3.25 4.38
N LEU A 85 -0.06 -3.57 3.56
CA LEU A 85 0.89 -4.65 3.86
C LEU A 85 1.63 -4.41 5.18
N ALA A 86 2.11 -3.19 5.39
CA ALA A 86 2.75 -2.81 6.66
C ALA A 86 1.79 -2.95 7.86
N ASN A 87 0.56 -2.47 7.72
CA ASN A 87 -0.47 -2.57 8.76
C ASN A 87 -0.87 -4.01 9.09
N LEU A 88 -0.87 -4.89 8.09
CA LEU A 88 -1.21 -6.31 8.23
C LEU A 88 -0.05 -7.18 8.71
N GLY A 89 1.19 -6.65 8.75
CA GLY A 89 2.37 -7.45 9.09
C GLY A 89 2.82 -8.40 7.97
N GLY A 90 2.52 -8.08 6.70
CA GLY A 90 2.82 -8.92 5.53
C GLY A 90 4.31 -8.98 5.17
N ARG A 91 5.11 -9.63 6.01
CA ARG A 91 6.58 -9.74 5.85
C ARG A 91 6.99 -10.53 4.61
N GLU A 92 6.15 -11.45 4.15
CA GLU A 92 6.35 -12.20 2.92
C GLU A 92 6.42 -11.30 1.68
N ALA A 93 5.92 -10.06 1.78
CA ALA A 93 5.96 -9.08 0.70
C ALA A 93 7.24 -8.21 0.71
N ILE A 94 8.15 -8.36 1.68
CA ILE A 94 9.39 -7.56 1.77
C ILE A 94 10.18 -7.56 0.45
N PRO A 95 10.40 -8.70 -0.23
CA PRO A 95 11.09 -8.69 -1.52
C PRO A 95 10.42 -7.80 -2.57
N GLN A 96 9.09 -7.84 -2.68
CA GLN A 96 8.31 -7.00 -3.60
C GLN A 96 8.33 -5.52 -3.19
N ILE A 97 8.32 -5.23 -1.89
CA ILE A 97 8.43 -3.86 -1.37
C ILE A 97 9.81 -3.27 -1.69
N ILE A 98 10.88 -4.07 -1.61
CA ILE A 98 12.24 -3.63 -2.01
C ILE A 98 12.28 -3.23 -3.49
N LEU A 99 11.60 -3.98 -4.38
CA LEU A 99 11.51 -3.59 -5.79
C LEU A 99 10.87 -2.20 -5.98
N CYS A 100 9.93 -1.82 -5.12
CA CYS A 100 9.29 -0.50 -5.17
C CYS A 100 10.22 0.67 -4.78
N LEU A 101 11.39 0.41 -4.17
CA LEU A 101 12.39 1.45 -3.93
C LEU A 101 13.02 1.96 -5.23
N ASN A 102 12.92 1.21 -6.34
CA ASN A 102 13.40 1.64 -7.66
C ASN A 102 12.29 2.26 -8.53
N ASP A 103 11.11 2.52 -7.97
CA ASP A 103 9.99 3.07 -8.74
C ASP A 103 10.28 4.52 -9.17
N GLN A 104 9.96 4.87 -10.42
CA GLN A 104 10.14 6.23 -10.93
C GLN A 104 9.36 7.30 -10.12
N ARG A 105 8.33 6.90 -9.37
CA ARG A 105 7.45 7.79 -8.61
C ARG A 105 7.95 7.94 -7.16
N PRO A 106 8.33 9.15 -6.70
CA PRO A 106 8.85 9.37 -5.34
C PRO A 106 7.90 8.89 -4.24
N VAL A 107 6.59 9.12 -4.42
CA VAL A 107 5.56 8.68 -3.47
C VAL A 107 5.58 7.16 -3.24
N ILE A 108 5.91 6.36 -4.26
CA ILE A 108 5.99 4.90 -4.12
C ILE A 108 7.27 4.53 -3.37
N ARG A 109 8.41 5.10 -3.74
CA ARG A 109 9.70 4.85 -3.09
C ARG A 109 9.67 5.20 -1.60
N GLY A 110 9.21 6.40 -1.24
CA GLY A 110 9.11 6.83 0.16
C GLY A 110 8.12 6.00 0.97
N THR A 111 6.97 5.63 0.39
CA THR A 111 6.00 4.75 1.07
C THR A 111 6.55 3.32 1.23
N ALA A 112 7.33 2.82 0.28
CA ALA A 112 8.00 1.52 0.38
C ALA A 112 9.06 1.55 1.49
N ALA A 113 9.88 2.59 1.55
CA ALA A 113 10.86 2.79 2.61
C ALA A 113 10.21 2.78 4.00
N TRP A 114 9.13 3.56 4.17
CA TRP A 114 8.32 3.54 5.40
C TRP A 114 7.81 2.13 5.74
N SER A 115 7.29 1.41 4.75
CA SER A 115 6.71 0.07 4.94
C SER A 115 7.76 -0.93 5.41
N LEU A 116 8.99 -0.87 4.87
CA LEU A 116 10.12 -1.69 5.33
C LEU A 116 10.46 -1.40 6.80
N GLY A 117 10.49 -0.12 7.20
CA GLY A 117 10.72 0.27 8.59
C GLY A 117 9.69 -0.29 9.58
N GLN A 118 8.45 -0.53 9.14
CA GLN A 118 7.41 -1.16 9.96
C GLN A 118 7.54 -2.69 10.01
N LEU A 119 7.94 -3.34 8.91
CA LEU A 119 7.86 -4.79 8.74
C LEU A 119 9.13 -5.55 9.13
N ALA A 120 10.30 -4.99 8.83
CA ALA A 120 11.57 -5.72 8.79
C ALA A 120 12.32 -5.77 10.13
N LYS A 121 11.70 -5.40 11.26
CA LYS A 121 12.37 -5.32 12.58
C LYS A 121 13.01 -6.63 13.07
N ARG A 122 12.54 -7.79 12.59
CA ARG A 122 13.08 -9.10 13.01
C ARG A 122 14.27 -9.56 12.17
N GLU A 123 14.26 -9.22 10.89
CA GLU A 123 15.26 -9.64 9.88
C GLU A 123 15.55 -8.40 9.01
N PRO A 124 16.24 -7.39 9.58
CA PRO A 124 16.37 -6.08 8.94
C PRO A 124 17.44 -6.03 7.85
N GLU A 125 18.33 -7.03 7.74
CA GLU A 125 19.58 -6.99 6.97
C GLU A 125 19.32 -6.60 5.51
N GLN A 126 18.43 -7.33 4.84
CA GLN A 126 18.10 -7.08 3.43
C GLN A 126 17.43 -5.71 3.22
N SER A 127 16.58 -5.30 4.16
CA SER A 127 15.88 -4.01 4.09
C SER A 127 16.85 -2.85 4.34
N LEU A 128 17.78 -2.99 5.28
CA LEU A 128 18.82 -2.01 5.57
C LEU A 128 19.76 -1.83 4.39
N GLU A 129 20.20 -2.92 3.76
CA GLU A 129 21.01 -2.85 2.55
C GLU A 129 20.30 -2.05 1.44
N ALA A 130 19.04 -2.38 1.17
CA ALA A 130 18.24 -1.71 0.15
C ALA A 130 17.96 -0.23 0.48
N LEU A 131 17.69 0.10 1.74
CA LEU A 131 17.46 1.48 2.19
C LEU A 131 18.73 2.33 2.14
N ASN A 132 19.90 1.76 2.50
CA ASN A 132 21.18 2.45 2.38
C ASN A 132 21.54 2.70 0.91
N TYR A 133 21.28 1.73 0.03
CA TYR A 133 21.44 1.94 -1.40
C TYR A 133 20.53 3.07 -1.91
N LEU A 134 19.24 3.07 -1.54
CA LEU A 134 18.31 4.15 -1.89
C LEU A 134 18.85 5.52 -1.47
N LEU A 135 19.34 5.66 -0.23
CA LEU A 135 19.91 6.92 0.26
C LEU A 135 21.15 7.41 -0.51
N SER A 136 21.90 6.51 -1.15
CA SER A 136 23.08 6.89 -1.93
C SER A 136 22.77 7.44 -3.31
N VAL A 137 21.56 7.21 -3.82
CA VAL A 137 21.13 7.60 -5.18
C VAL A 137 19.91 8.52 -5.21
N GLU A 138 19.15 8.61 -4.12
CA GLU A 138 17.92 9.39 -4.03
C GLU A 138 18.19 10.90 -3.95
N THR A 139 17.33 11.68 -4.62
CA THR A 139 17.40 13.15 -4.62
C THR A 139 16.16 13.80 -3.99
N GLU A 140 15.07 13.04 -3.83
CA GLU A 140 13.81 13.56 -3.30
C GLU A 140 13.82 13.59 -1.76
N GLU A 141 13.74 14.80 -1.19
CA GLU A 141 13.84 15.04 0.27
C GLU A 141 12.82 14.24 1.08
N GLU A 142 11.55 14.21 0.64
CA GLU A 142 10.49 13.41 1.28
C GLU A 142 10.86 11.91 1.33
N VAL A 143 11.51 11.37 0.29
CA VAL A 143 11.90 9.95 0.25
C VAL A 143 13.08 9.68 1.16
N ILE A 144 14.06 10.58 1.17
CA ILE A 144 15.24 10.53 2.05
C ILE A 144 14.79 10.50 3.52
N GLU A 145 13.86 11.38 3.90
CA GLU A 145 13.34 11.45 5.26
C GLU A 145 12.68 10.13 5.69
N GLU A 146 11.84 9.53 4.84
CA GLU A 146 11.21 8.24 5.14
C GLU A 146 12.23 7.10 5.24
N ALA A 147 13.24 7.08 4.37
CA ALA A 147 14.30 6.07 4.41
C ALA A 147 15.17 6.19 5.67
N GLN A 148 15.54 7.41 6.08
CA GLN A 148 16.26 7.65 7.33
C GLN A 148 15.44 7.22 8.55
N LYS A 149 14.15 7.58 8.60
CA LYS A 149 13.23 7.11 9.66
C LYS A 149 13.14 5.59 9.70
N ALA A 150 13.02 4.95 8.54
CA ALA A 150 12.96 3.50 8.44
C ALA A 150 14.24 2.84 8.97
N ILE A 151 15.42 3.31 8.55
CA ILE A 151 16.73 2.82 9.05
C ILE A 151 16.81 3.00 10.56
N HIS A 152 16.43 4.17 11.09
CA HIS A 152 16.43 4.42 12.53
C HIS A 152 15.54 3.42 13.28
N LEU A 153 14.33 3.13 12.76
CA LEU A 153 13.42 2.15 13.35
C LEU A 153 13.94 0.71 13.31
N LEU A 154 14.76 0.35 12.31
CA LEU A 154 15.32 -0.98 12.15
C LEU A 154 16.62 -1.20 12.94
N THR A 155 17.31 -0.12 13.29
CA THR A 155 18.59 -0.16 14.03
C THR A 155 18.43 0.13 15.52
N SER A 156 17.34 0.79 15.91
CA SER A 156 17.02 1.05 17.32
C SER A 156 16.45 -0.21 17.97
N LYS A 157 17.12 -0.68 19.03
CA LYS A 157 16.70 -1.84 19.83
C LYS A 157 15.40 -1.59 20.59
#